data_AF-A0A1G8ZQI1-F1
#
_entry.id   AF-A0A1G8ZQI1-F1
#
_cell.length_a   1.000
_cell.length_b   1.000
_cell.length_c   1.000
_cell.angle_alpha   90.00
_cell.angle_beta   90.00
_cell.angle_gamma   90.00
#
_symmetry.space_group_name_H-M   'P 1'
#
loop_
_entity.id
_entity.type
_entity.pdbx_description
1 polymer ?
#
loop_
_entity_poly.entity_id
_entity_poly.type
_entity_poly.pdbx_seq_one_letter_code
_entity_poly.pdbx_strand_id
1 'polypeptide(L)'
;MDEAAGRDEQDDIESSGPSGADAGKDRNAGHSDFGELLRSHSAGWRLLAERMHPDQQPALERLDEIGMDSALLRDALDGFRQQALLIHSAVSAQARAYEEMLEAGGPDDPEAYENYCRTIEFLHELLPGGKH
;
A
#
# COMPACT_ATOMS: atom_id res chain seq x y z
N MET A 1 11.82 14.45 -58.07
CA MET A 1 11.42 13.03 -58.18
C MET A 1 11.90 12.37 -56.91
N ASP A 2 10.94 11.74 -56.24
CA ASP A 2 11.04 10.98 -54.98
C ASP A 2 11.93 9.74 -55.13
N GLU A 3 12.64 9.36 -54.07
CA GLU A 3 12.53 8.01 -53.46
C GLU A 3 13.53 7.87 -52.30
N ALA A 4 12.96 7.65 -51.11
CA ALA A 4 13.64 7.19 -49.91
C ALA A 4 13.51 5.67 -49.80
N ALA A 5 14.54 4.99 -49.30
CA ALA A 5 14.45 4.05 -48.17
C ALA A 5 15.76 3.27 -48.01
N GLY A 6 16.34 3.38 -46.82
CA GLY A 6 17.44 2.55 -46.36
C GLY A 6 16.98 1.13 -45.99
N ARG A 7 17.87 0.17 -46.20
CA ARG A 7 17.76 -1.21 -45.71
C ARG A 7 19.15 -1.83 -45.70
N ASP A 8 19.74 -1.90 -44.52
CA ASP A 8 20.97 -2.59 -44.13
C ASP A 8 20.80 -2.81 -42.61
N GLU A 9 21.00 -3.95 -41.95
CA GLU A 9 21.65 -5.23 -42.25
C GLU A 9 20.99 -6.29 -41.36
N GLN A 10 20.93 -7.53 -41.85
CA GLN A 10 20.83 -8.73 -41.01
C GLN A 10 22.25 -9.12 -40.61
N ASP A 11 22.48 -9.51 -39.36
CA ASP A 11 23.47 -10.54 -39.04
C ASP A 11 23.07 -11.28 -37.76
N ASP A 12 23.29 -12.59 -37.83
CA ASP A 12 22.87 -13.65 -36.93
C ASP A 12 23.65 -13.68 -35.60
N ILE A 13 23.12 -14.40 -34.60
CA ILE A 13 23.83 -15.45 -33.83
C ILE A 13 22.82 -16.11 -32.87
N GLU A 14 22.58 -17.41 -33.09
CA GLU A 14 21.94 -18.35 -32.15
C GLU A 14 22.77 -18.49 -30.87
N SER A 15 22.13 -18.82 -29.72
CA SER A 15 22.55 -19.95 -28.87
C SER A 15 21.75 -20.05 -27.56
N SER A 16 21.16 -21.24 -27.38
CA SER A 16 21.00 -22.00 -26.13
C SER A 16 19.95 -21.59 -25.08
N GLY A 17 18.93 -22.46 -24.94
CA GLY A 17 18.17 -22.63 -23.69
C GLY A 17 19.04 -23.19 -22.54
N PRO A 18 18.43 -23.37 -21.35
CA PRO A 18 17.59 -24.55 -21.11
C PRO A 18 16.20 -24.13 -20.58
N SER A 19 15.09 -24.64 -21.14
CA SER A 19 14.48 -25.93 -20.76
C SER A 19 14.69 -26.32 -19.30
N GLY A 20 13.87 -25.74 -18.43
CA GLY A 20 13.68 -26.16 -17.04
C GLY A 20 12.19 -26.33 -16.79
N ALA A 21 11.68 -27.51 -17.12
CA ALA A 21 10.38 -27.97 -16.69
C ALA A 21 10.41 -28.16 -15.17
N ASP A 22 9.79 -27.24 -14.42
CA ASP A 22 9.11 -27.56 -13.16
C ASP A 22 8.18 -26.39 -12.79
N ALA A 23 7.07 -26.22 -13.52
CA ALA A 23 5.97 -25.40 -13.03
C ALA A 23 5.14 -26.23 -12.03
N GLY A 24 5.82 -26.72 -10.99
CA GLY A 24 5.24 -27.22 -9.77
C GLY A 24 4.57 -26.07 -9.03
N LYS A 25 3.43 -25.63 -9.56
CA LYS A 25 2.29 -25.05 -8.83
C LYS A 25 2.65 -24.36 -7.51
N ASP A 26 3.33 -23.21 -7.59
CA ASP A 26 3.40 -22.26 -6.49
C ASP A 26 2.00 -21.67 -6.27
N ARG A 27 1.18 -22.38 -5.49
CA ARG A 27 -0.09 -21.84 -4.95
C ARG A 27 0.15 -20.69 -3.97
N ASN A 28 1.40 -20.36 -3.66
CA ASN A 28 1.78 -19.36 -2.66
C ASN A 28 2.10 -17.98 -3.25
N ALA A 29 2.31 -17.85 -4.56
CA ALA A 29 2.67 -16.57 -5.18
C ALA A 29 1.55 -15.52 -5.03
N GLY A 30 0.29 -15.90 -5.29
CA GLY A 30 -0.85 -15.00 -5.17
C GLY A 30 -1.20 -14.59 -3.74
N HIS A 31 -0.74 -15.34 -2.73
CA HIS A 31 -1.00 -15.03 -1.33
C HIS A 31 0.01 -14.03 -0.76
N SER A 32 1.29 -14.15 -1.12
CA SER A 32 2.34 -13.18 -0.76
C SER A 32 2.02 -11.76 -1.25
N ASP A 33 1.47 -11.63 -2.46
CA ASP A 33 1.23 -10.35 -3.12
C ASP A 33 0.23 -9.45 -2.36
N PHE A 34 -0.77 -10.04 -1.70
CA PHE A 34 -1.78 -9.26 -0.98
C PHE A 34 -1.25 -8.66 0.33
N GLY A 35 -0.42 -9.40 1.08
CA GLY A 35 0.23 -8.88 2.28
C GLY A 35 1.17 -7.71 1.94
N GLU A 36 1.92 -7.82 0.84
CA GLU A 36 2.78 -6.74 0.35
C GLU A 36 1.98 -5.52 -0.13
N LEU A 37 0.85 -5.74 -0.81
CA LEU A 37 -0.08 -4.66 -1.19
C LEU A 37 -0.56 -3.90 0.05
N LEU A 38 -0.98 -4.59 1.11
CA LEU A 38 -1.41 -3.95 2.36
C LEU A 38 -0.27 -3.18 3.03
N ARG A 39 0.95 -3.74 3.07
CA ARG A 39 2.13 -3.05 3.61
C ARG A 39 2.44 -1.77 2.82
N SER A 40 2.42 -1.82 1.49
CA SER A 40 2.68 -0.65 0.65
C SER A 40 1.59 0.42 0.81
N HIS A 41 0.32 0.03 0.86
CA HIS A 41 -0.80 0.93 1.09
C HIS A 41 -0.72 1.60 2.46
N SER A 42 -0.42 0.82 3.50
CA SER A 42 -0.18 1.32 4.86
C SER A 42 0.97 2.34 4.89
N ALA A 43 2.08 2.06 4.22
CA ALA A 43 3.21 2.99 4.13
C ALA A 43 2.82 4.31 3.43
N GLY A 44 1.96 4.25 2.42
CA GLY A 44 1.41 5.43 1.76
C GLY A 44 0.64 6.35 2.70
N TRP A 45 -0.22 5.78 3.56
CA TRP A 45 -0.95 6.54 4.58
C TRP A 45 -0.03 7.19 5.61
N ARG A 46 0.99 6.46 6.05
CA ARG A 46 2.00 7.02 6.95
C ARG A 46 2.76 8.19 6.32
N LEU A 47 3.18 8.06 5.05
CA LEU A 47 3.86 9.13 4.34
C LEU A 47 2.96 10.37 4.17
N LEU A 48 1.67 10.17 3.89
CA LEU A 48 0.70 11.25 3.83
C LEU A 48 0.55 11.94 5.19
N ALA A 49 0.45 11.18 6.29
CA ALA A 49 0.40 11.74 7.63
C ALA A 49 1.64 12.58 7.96
N GLU A 50 2.84 12.07 7.66
CA GLU A 50 4.08 12.79 7.89
C GLU A 50 4.10 14.13 7.12
N ARG A 51 3.70 14.11 5.84
CA ARG A 51 3.61 15.32 5.00
C ARG A 51 2.59 16.35 5.50
N MET A 52 1.53 15.91 6.17
CA MET A 52 0.46 16.80 6.66
C MET A 52 0.72 17.34 8.06
N HIS A 53 1.89 17.06 8.65
CA HIS A 53 2.26 17.64 9.93
C HIS A 53 2.30 19.18 9.84
N PRO A 54 1.57 19.92 10.70
CA PRO A 54 1.51 21.39 10.63
C PRO A 54 2.89 22.06 10.69
N ASP A 55 3.80 21.54 11.52
CA ASP A 55 5.17 22.06 11.63
C ASP A 55 6.03 21.86 10.37
N GLN A 56 5.59 21.02 9.43
CA GLN A 56 6.26 20.83 8.14
C GLN A 56 5.69 21.74 7.04
N GLN A 57 4.85 22.72 7.39
CA GLN A 57 4.17 23.59 6.44
C GLN A 57 4.62 25.06 6.57
N PRO A 58 5.69 25.48 5.88
CA PRO A 58 6.15 26.88 5.85
C PRO A 58 5.11 27.88 5.33
N ALA A 59 4.07 27.40 4.65
CA ALA A 59 2.96 28.24 4.23
C ALA A 59 2.12 28.75 5.42
N LEU A 60 1.98 27.96 6.49
CA LEU A 60 1.20 28.34 7.67
C LEU A 60 1.90 29.47 8.43
N GLU A 61 3.22 29.39 8.57
CA GLU A 61 4.03 30.48 9.16
C GLU A 61 3.88 31.77 8.36
N ARG A 62 3.98 31.70 7.03
CA ARG A 62 3.79 32.88 6.16
C ARG A 62 2.39 33.48 6.25
N LEU A 63 1.36 32.68 6.51
CA LEU A 63 -0.02 33.17 6.73
C LEU A 63 -0.12 33.95 8.04
N ASP A 64 0.56 33.49 9.09
CA ASP A 64 0.59 34.20 10.37
C ASP A 64 1.35 35.52 10.26
N GLU A 65 2.46 35.55 9.53
CA GLU A 65 3.26 36.76 9.30
C GLU A 65 2.46 37.88 8.62
N ILE A 66 1.52 37.53 7.74
CA ILE A 66 0.63 38.50 7.08
C ILE A 66 -0.67 38.75 7.84
N GLY A 67 -0.81 38.21 9.06
CA GLY A 67 -1.94 38.44 9.95
C GLY A 67 -3.22 37.68 9.58
N MET A 68 -3.12 36.60 8.79
CA MET A 68 -4.28 35.81 8.35
C MET A 68 -4.66 34.66 9.29
N ASP A 69 -3.98 34.50 10.43
CA ASP A 69 -4.20 33.47 11.47
C ASP A 69 -4.46 32.05 10.92
N SER A 70 -3.42 31.23 10.90
CA SER A 70 -3.48 29.86 10.38
C SER A 70 -3.95 28.80 11.38
N ALA A 71 -4.42 29.18 12.58
CA ALA A 71 -4.83 28.21 13.62
C ALA A 71 -5.84 27.16 13.12
N LEU A 72 -6.90 27.59 12.42
CA LEU A 72 -7.90 26.67 11.87
C LEU A 72 -7.31 25.71 10.81
N LEU A 73 -6.34 26.17 10.03
CA LEU A 73 -5.66 25.32 9.05
C LEU A 73 -4.73 24.30 9.73
N ARG A 74 -4.04 24.71 10.81
CA ARG A 74 -3.22 23.79 11.61
C ARG A 74 -4.07 22.68 12.20
N ASP A 75 -5.21 23.02 12.79
CA ASP A 75 -6.15 22.04 13.37
C ASP A 75 -6.70 21.10 12.29
N ALA A 76 -7.05 21.62 11.11
CA ALA A 76 -7.53 20.80 10.00
C ALA A 76 -6.45 19.83 9.48
N LEU A 77 -5.21 20.28 9.37
CA LEU A 77 -4.07 19.46 8.94
C LEU A 77 -3.72 18.39 9.97
N ASP A 78 -3.70 18.74 11.26
CA ASP A 78 -3.48 17.75 12.31
C ASP A 78 -4.64 16.74 12.39
N GLY A 79 -5.88 17.19 12.23
CA GLY A 79 -7.04 16.29 12.14
C GLY A 79 -6.93 15.30 10.98
N PHE A 80 -6.57 15.76 9.78
CA PHE A 80 -6.31 14.89 8.64
C PHE A 80 -5.14 13.93 8.91
N ARG A 81 -4.05 14.42 9.49
CA ARG A 81 -2.88 13.61 9.86
C ARG A 81 -3.28 12.49 10.81
N GLN A 82 -4.05 12.78 11.85
CA GLN A 82 -4.53 11.78 12.80
C GLN A 82 -5.39 10.72 12.11
N GLN A 83 -6.28 11.11 11.19
CA GLN A 83 -7.06 10.16 10.40
C GLN A 83 -6.19 9.28 9.50
N ALA A 84 -5.21 9.87 8.82
CA ALA A 84 -4.26 9.11 7.99
C ALA A 84 -3.45 8.10 8.84
N LEU A 85 -3.04 8.46 10.05
CA LEU A 85 -2.37 7.53 10.99
C LEU A 85 -3.28 6.40 11.46
N LEU A 86 -4.57 6.69 11.69
CA LEU A 86 -5.55 5.66 12.05
C LEU A 86 -5.70 4.64 10.91
N ILE A 87 -5.83 5.11 9.67
CA ILE A 87 -5.93 4.24 8.49
C ILE A 87 -4.64 3.43 8.32
N HIS A 88 -3.46 4.06 8.44
CA HIS A 88 -2.17 3.38 8.45
C HIS A 88 -2.15 2.22 9.46
N SER A 89 -2.55 2.48 10.70
CA SER A 89 -2.60 1.49 11.78
C SER A 89 -3.53 0.31 11.43
N ALA A 90 -4.75 0.60 10.97
CA ALA A 90 -5.73 -0.42 10.60
C ALA A 90 -5.23 -1.30 9.44
N VAL A 91 -4.72 -0.69 8.36
CA VAL A 91 -4.19 -1.43 7.20
C VAL A 91 -2.95 -2.24 7.58
N SER A 92 -2.07 -1.70 8.44
CA SER A 92 -0.94 -2.45 8.98
C SER A 92 -1.35 -3.64 9.83
N ALA A 93 -2.39 -3.50 10.66
CA ALA A 93 -2.91 -4.60 11.45
C ALA A 93 -3.57 -5.67 10.57
N GLN A 94 -4.28 -5.24 9.52
CA GLN A 94 -4.84 -6.15 8.51
C GLN A 94 -3.74 -6.94 7.78
N ALA A 95 -2.61 -6.30 7.44
CA ALA A 95 -1.47 -6.98 6.82
C ALA A 95 -0.92 -8.09 7.73
N ARG A 96 -0.76 -7.80 9.03
CA ARG A 96 -0.31 -8.79 10.02
C ARG A 96 -1.30 -9.94 10.18
N ALA A 97 -2.58 -9.64 10.32
CA ALA A 97 -3.62 -10.66 10.46
C ALA A 97 -3.66 -11.60 9.24
N TYR A 98 -3.43 -11.05 8.04
CA TYR A 98 -3.35 -11.82 6.82
C TYR A 98 -2.09 -12.71 6.78
N GLU A 99 -0.92 -12.18 7.16
CA GLU A 99 0.32 -12.95 7.27
C GLU A 99 0.20 -14.07 8.33
N GLU A 100 -0.37 -13.79 9.50
CA GLU A 100 -0.65 -14.77 10.55
C GLU A 100 -1.60 -15.89 10.07
N MET A 101 -2.62 -15.55 9.27
CA MET A 101 -3.52 -16.53 8.68
C MET A 101 -2.80 -17.46 7.69
N LEU A 102 -1.89 -16.92 6.88
CA LEU A 102 -1.07 -17.74 5.99
C LEU A 102 -0.12 -18.66 6.76
N GLU A 103 0.49 -18.16 7.84
CA GLU A 103 1.39 -18.95 8.70
C GLU A 103 0.64 -20.06 9.46
N ALA A 104 -0.63 -19.83 9.81
CA ALA A 104 -1.45 -20.77 10.59
C ALA A 104 -2.07 -21.92 9.77
N GLY A 105 -1.89 -21.95 8.45
CA GLY A 105 -2.47 -22.99 7.58
C GLY A 105 -3.18 -22.45 6.34
N GLY A 106 -3.24 -21.12 6.20
CA GLY A 106 -3.85 -20.45 5.06
C GLY A 106 -5.38 -20.47 5.10
N PRO A 107 -6.03 -20.01 4.02
CA PRO A 107 -7.48 -19.89 3.97
C PRO A 107 -8.21 -21.24 3.93
N ASP A 108 -7.47 -22.34 3.71
CA ASP A 108 -8.00 -23.70 3.74
C ASP A 108 -8.12 -24.24 5.18
N ASP A 109 -7.44 -23.62 6.15
CA ASP A 109 -7.62 -23.91 7.58
C ASP A 109 -8.80 -23.07 8.13
N PRO A 110 -9.91 -23.70 8.56
CA PRO A 110 -11.08 -22.98 9.05
C PRO A 110 -10.81 -22.11 10.28
N GLU A 111 -9.95 -22.54 11.19
CA GLU A 111 -9.65 -21.80 12.41
C GLU A 111 -8.79 -20.57 12.10
N ALA A 112 -7.79 -20.72 11.23
CA ALA A 112 -6.97 -19.60 10.75
C ALA A 112 -7.81 -18.55 10.01
N TYR A 113 -8.71 -18.99 9.12
CA TYR A 113 -9.58 -18.10 8.37
C TYR A 113 -10.63 -17.39 9.24
N GLU A 114 -11.26 -18.10 10.19
CA GLU A 114 -12.20 -17.47 11.13
C GLU A 114 -11.53 -16.43 12.02
N ASN A 115 -10.32 -16.72 12.52
CA ASN A 115 -9.57 -15.77 13.34
C ASN A 115 -9.20 -14.51 12.55
N TYR A 116 -8.80 -14.68 11.29
CA TYR A 116 -8.60 -13.57 10.36
C TYR A 116 -9.87 -12.73 10.18
N CYS A 117 -11.00 -13.36 9.86
CA CYS A 117 -12.28 -12.65 9.66
C CYS A 117 -12.69 -11.83 10.88
N ARG A 118 -12.62 -12.40 12.09
CA ARG A 118 -12.93 -11.68 13.34
C ARG A 118 -12.00 -10.48 13.55
N THR A 119 -10.73 -10.64 13.23
CA THR A 119 -9.75 -9.55 13.32
C THR A 119 -10.10 -8.43 12.33
N ILE A 120 -10.47 -8.75 11.09
CA ILE A 120 -10.87 -7.75 10.09
C ILE A 120 -12.16 -7.03 10.49
N GLU A 121 -13.15 -7.75 11.02
CA GLU A 121 -14.38 -7.15 11.54
C GLU A 121 -14.08 -6.13 12.63
N PHE A 122 -13.27 -6.52 13.63
CA PHE A 122 -12.83 -5.62 14.69
C PHE A 122 -12.08 -4.39 14.15
N LEU A 123 -11.17 -4.57 13.18
CA LEU A 123 -10.44 -3.46 12.58
C LEU A 123 -11.36 -2.48 11.83
N HIS A 124 -12.42 -2.98 11.18
CA HIS A 124 -13.41 -2.12 10.53
C HIS A 124 -14.27 -1.35 11.53
N GLU A 125 -14.57 -1.91 12.70
CA GLU A 125 -15.28 -1.20 13.78
C GLU A 125 -14.47 -0.02 14.33
N LEU A 126 -13.13 -0.10 14.29
CA LEU A 126 -12.25 0.98 14.72
C LEU A 126 -12.14 2.15 13.73
N LEU A 127 -12.55 1.95 12.47
CA LEU A 127 -12.48 2.98 11.45
C LEU A 127 -13.74 3.88 11.48
N PRO A 128 -13.61 5.19 11.14
CA PRO A 128 -14.75 6.09 11.09
C PRO A 128 -15.78 5.58 10.08
N GLY A 129 -16.99 5.24 10.55
CA GLY A 129 -18.06 4.67 9.73
C GLY A 129 -18.28 3.16 9.88
N GLY A 130 -17.58 2.49 10.81
CA GLY A 130 -17.92 1.15 11.26
C GLY A 130 -19.36 1.07 11.77
N LYS A 131 -20.10 0.02 11.40
CA LYS A 131 -21.47 -0.21 11.89
C LYS A 131 -21.39 -0.63 13.36
N HIS A 132 -21.82 0.25 14.26
CA HIS A 132 -22.14 -0.12 15.65
C HIS A 132 -23.51 -0.77 15.73
#